data_AF-A0A2I0IA38-F1
#
_entry.id   AF-A0A2I0IA38-F1
#
_cell.length_a   1.000
_cell.length_b   1.000
_cell.length_c   1.000
_cell.angle_alpha   90.00
_cell.angle_beta   90.00
_cell.angle_gamma   90.00
#
_symmetry.space_group_name_H-M   'P 1'
#
loop_
_entity.id
_entity.type
_entity.pdbx_description
1 polymer ?
#
loop_
_entity_poly.entity_id
_entity_poly.type
_entity_poly.pdbx_seq_one_letter_code
_entity_poly.pdbx_strand_id
1 'polypeptide(L)'
;MAQSLNPLKTPKTHGNLPPLHPFPPQKLRLKPKSASFICRSLMSGQNQDQKQQLSLDALIRGGRREELFGAIEGSLYNCLSETNLQLTVPGLKSKIRGKVRDIYDGGDYLVLVTTDRQSAFDRILASIPFKGQVLNETSLWWFDKTRHITSNAVVAAPDRNVTIVKKCSVFPVEFVARGYVTGSTDTSLWTVYRNGVRNYCGNDLPDGLVKNQKLLQNILTPTTKAADHDEPITPEE
;
A
#
# COMPACT_ATOMS: atom_id res chain seq x y z
N MET A 1 10.41 -48.98 -30.15
CA MET A 1 11.07 -49.32 -28.87
C MET A 1 10.50 -48.39 -27.81
N ALA A 2 9.78 -48.96 -26.85
CA ALA A 2 9.26 -48.24 -25.69
C ALA A 2 10.42 -47.92 -24.74
N GLN A 3 10.49 -46.69 -24.23
CA GLN A 3 11.25 -46.37 -23.03
C GLN A 3 10.35 -45.72 -21.99
N SER A 4 10.31 -46.43 -20.86
CA SER A 4 9.60 -46.23 -19.60
C SER A 4 9.65 -44.80 -19.05
N LEU A 5 8.47 -44.25 -18.75
CA LEU A 5 8.27 -43.10 -17.88
C LEU A 5 8.54 -43.51 -16.42
N ASN A 6 9.41 -42.79 -15.72
CA ASN A 6 9.52 -42.91 -14.26
C ASN A 6 8.34 -42.19 -13.59
N PRO A 7 7.73 -42.76 -12.53
CA PRO A 7 6.61 -42.12 -11.85
C PRO A 7 7.04 -40.90 -11.02
N LEU A 8 6.15 -39.91 -10.95
CA LEU A 8 6.26 -38.70 -10.14
C LEU A 8 6.50 -39.05 -8.66
N LYS A 9 7.57 -38.51 -8.09
CA LYS A 9 7.77 -38.49 -6.64
C LYS A 9 6.72 -37.56 -6.03
N THR A 10 5.92 -38.10 -5.12
CA THR A 10 4.97 -37.37 -4.29
C THR A 10 5.68 -36.27 -3.48
N PRO A 11 5.10 -35.07 -3.32
CA PRO A 11 5.69 -34.03 -2.50
C PRO A 11 5.68 -34.47 -1.04
N LYS A 12 6.84 -34.36 -0.39
CA LYS A 12 6.97 -34.56 1.05
C LYS A 12 6.08 -33.55 1.79
N THR A 13 5.32 -34.04 2.75
CA THR A 13 4.48 -33.27 3.67
C THR A 13 5.24 -32.11 4.28
N HIS A 14 4.65 -30.92 4.22
CA HIS A 14 5.14 -29.67 4.78
C HIS A 14 5.54 -29.83 6.25
N GLY A 15 6.81 -29.56 6.55
CA GLY A 15 7.24 -29.27 7.91
C GLY A 15 6.56 -27.97 8.36
N ASN A 16 5.99 -27.98 9.56
CA ASN A 16 5.40 -26.81 10.21
C ASN A 16 6.40 -25.65 10.21
N LEU A 17 6.10 -24.59 9.45
CA LEU A 17 6.78 -23.31 9.58
C LEU A 17 6.33 -22.64 10.88
N PRO A 18 7.23 -22.02 11.64
CA PRO A 18 6.89 -21.36 12.89
C PRO A 18 5.88 -20.22 12.64
N PRO A 19 4.98 -19.95 13.61
CA PRO A 19 4.02 -18.87 13.48
C PRO A 19 4.74 -17.52 13.35
N LEU A 20 4.15 -16.64 12.55
CA LEU A 20 4.55 -15.23 12.44
C LEU A 20 4.64 -14.64 13.85
N HIS A 21 5.84 -14.30 14.30
CA HIS A 21 6.01 -13.51 15.50
C HIS A 21 5.61 -12.07 15.18
N PRO A 22 4.56 -11.51 15.80
CA PRO A 22 4.31 -10.09 15.70
C PRO A 22 5.54 -9.36 16.27
N PHE A 23 6.01 -8.34 15.56
CA PHE A 23 7.03 -7.45 16.10
C PHE A 23 6.54 -6.88 17.43
N PRO A 24 7.38 -6.84 18.48
CA PRO A 24 6.98 -6.23 19.73
C PRO A 24 6.64 -4.76 19.45
N PRO A 25 5.54 -4.22 20.00
CA PRO A 25 5.25 -2.81 19.87
C PRO A 25 6.40 -2.05 20.52
N GLN A 26 7.21 -1.35 19.72
CA GLN A 26 8.07 -0.32 20.26
C GLN A 26 7.15 0.78 20.78
N LYS A 27 6.94 0.79 22.10
CA LYS A 27 6.29 1.91 22.78
C LYS A 27 7.15 3.14 22.53
N LEU A 28 6.75 3.97 21.57
CA LEU A 28 7.15 5.37 21.57
C LEU A 28 6.56 5.96 22.85
N ARG A 29 7.36 6.01 23.92
CA ARG A 29 6.93 6.48 25.24
C ARG A 29 6.86 8.00 25.22
N LEU A 30 5.83 8.54 24.57
CA LEU A 30 5.40 9.91 24.82
C LEU A 30 4.86 9.95 26.25
N LYS A 31 5.56 10.65 27.15
CA LYS A 31 5.13 10.83 28.54
C LYS A 31 3.82 11.63 28.53
N PRO A 32 2.67 11.07 28.95
CA PRO A 32 1.46 11.86 29.10
C PRO A 32 1.62 12.70 30.37
N LYS A 33 1.63 14.04 30.23
CA LYS A 33 1.35 14.91 31.37
C LYS A 33 -0.15 14.82 31.66
N SER A 34 -0.48 14.44 32.89
CA SER A 34 -1.87 14.23 33.31
C SER A 34 -2.68 15.53 33.23
N ALA A 35 -3.84 15.46 32.59
CA ALA A 35 -4.94 16.37 32.86
C ALA A 35 -6.15 15.51 33.19
N SER A 36 -6.51 15.51 34.47
CA SER A 36 -7.72 14.88 35.00
C SER A 36 -8.95 15.57 34.42
N PHE A 37 -9.74 14.87 33.61
CA PHE A 37 -11.08 15.32 33.25
C PHE A 37 -12.09 14.38 33.90
N ILE A 38 -12.71 14.90 34.95
CA ILE A 38 -13.83 14.28 35.66
C ILE A 38 -15.01 14.19 34.69
N CYS A 39 -15.55 12.99 34.55
CA CYS A 39 -16.81 12.72 33.88
C CYS A 39 -17.98 13.13 34.80
N ARG A 40 -18.81 14.08 34.39
CA ARG A 40 -20.18 14.24 34.89
C ARG A 40 -21.14 14.35 33.71
N SER A 41 -22.18 13.54 33.80
CA SER A 41 -23.30 13.43 32.87
C SER A 41 -24.35 14.52 33.11
N LEU A 42 -25.00 15.00 32.03
CA LEU A 42 -26.46 15.21 31.83
C LEU A 42 -26.78 16.44 30.95
N MET A 43 -27.36 16.14 29.77
CA MET A 43 -28.43 16.83 29.02
C MET A 43 -28.44 18.37 28.91
N SER A 44 -28.25 18.89 27.68
CA SER A 44 -29.27 19.61 26.88
C SER A 44 -28.63 20.24 25.63
N GLY A 45 -29.45 20.49 24.61
CA GLY A 45 -29.03 20.73 23.23
C GLY A 45 -28.26 22.01 22.92
N GLN A 46 -27.83 22.03 21.64
CA GLN A 46 -27.26 23.14 20.85
C GLN A 46 -25.73 23.30 20.89
N ASN A 47 -25.17 23.50 19.68
CA ASN A 47 -23.76 23.65 19.27
C ASN A 47 -22.92 22.38 19.07
N GLN A 48 -23.06 21.75 17.90
CA GLN A 48 -22.18 20.67 17.41
C GLN A 48 -21.04 21.12 16.48
N ASP A 49 -20.85 22.41 16.20
CA ASP A 49 -19.84 22.87 15.22
C ASP A 49 -18.47 23.30 15.78
N GLN A 50 -18.06 22.82 16.96
CA GLN A 50 -16.80 23.29 17.59
C GLN A 50 -15.77 22.24 18.03
N LYS A 51 -15.94 20.95 17.71
CA LYS A 51 -15.07 19.90 18.30
C LYS A 51 -14.10 19.19 17.36
N GLN A 52 -13.86 19.67 16.15
CA GLN A 52 -12.95 18.97 15.23
C GLN A 52 -12.12 19.90 14.35
N GLN A 53 -11.45 20.87 14.97
CA GLN A 53 -10.34 21.57 14.33
C GLN A 53 -9.22 21.72 15.35
N LEU A 54 -8.38 20.69 15.46
CA LEU A 54 -7.00 20.88 15.92
C LEU A 54 -6.37 21.83 14.91
N SER A 55 -6.39 23.14 15.21
CA SER A 55 -6.00 24.15 14.24
C SER A 55 -4.53 23.96 13.88
N LEU A 56 -4.24 23.98 12.58
CA LEU A 56 -2.88 23.94 12.05
C LEU A 56 -1.99 25.00 12.73
N ASP A 57 -2.60 26.11 13.15
CA ASP A 57 -2.00 27.17 13.95
C ASP A 57 -1.49 26.74 15.33
N ALA A 58 -2.18 25.82 16.02
CA ALA A 58 -1.71 25.29 17.30
C ALA A 58 -0.50 24.36 17.14
N LEU A 59 -0.41 23.66 16.00
CA LEU A 59 0.77 22.88 15.60
C LEU A 59 1.95 23.77 15.19
N ILE A 60 1.67 24.88 14.50
CA ILE A 60 2.68 25.82 14.00
C ILE A 60 3.22 26.74 15.09
N ARG A 61 2.38 27.21 16.01
CA ARG A 61 2.75 28.17 17.08
C ARG A 61 3.09 27.51 18.42
N GLY A 62 2.84 26.22 18.58
CA GLY A 62 3.15 25.49 19.81
C GLY A 62 4.64 25.18 19.94
N GLY A 63 5.15 25.06 21.17
CA GLY A 63 6.55 24.71 21.47
C GLY A 63 7.03 23.33 20.94
N ARG A 64 6.17 22.60 20.23
CA ARG A 64 6.52 21.38 19.48
C ARG A 64 7.13 21.65 18.11
N ARG A 65 7.10 22.90 17.63
CA ARG A 65 7.68 23.26 16.33
C ARG A 65 9.17 22.92 16.30
N GLU A 66 9.95 23.41 17.27
CA GLU A 66 11.39 23.17 17.33
C GLU A 66 11.73 21.69 17.49
N GLU A 67 10.98 20.97 18.33
CA GLU A 67 11.10 19.51 18.47
C GLU A 67 10.87 18.78 17.14
N LEU A 68 9.82 19.17 16.40
CA LEU A 68 9.50 18.60 15.10
C LEU A 68 10.58 18.89 14.06
N PHE A 69 11.05 20.15 13.97
CA PHE A 69 12.11 20.52 13.04
C PHE A 69 13.42 19.79 13.37
N GLY A 70 13.79 19.71 14.64
CA GLY A 70 14.97 18.94 15.08
C GLY A 70 14.85 17.45 14.72
N ALA A 71 13.66 16.85 14.88
CA ALA A 71 13.42 15.47 14.48
C ALA A 71 13.51 15.28 12.95
N ILE A 72 13.00 16.24 12.16
CA ILE A 72 13.09 16.22 10.70
C ILE A 72 14.55 16.29 10.27
N GLU A 73 15.29 17.30 10.74
CA GLU A 73 16.70 17.52 10.40
C GLU A 73 17.56 16.30 10.78
N GLY A 74 17.37 15.77 11.98
CA GLY A 74 18.07 14.56 12.44
C GLY A 74 17.73 13.29 11.66
N SER A 75 16.62 13.30 10.89
CA SER A 75 16.16 12.14 10.12
C SER A 75 16.47 12.21 8.63
N LEU A 76 16.90 13.36 8.09
CA LEU A 76 17.07 13.56 6.65
C LEU A 76 17.99 12.50 6.00
N TYR A 77 19.00 12.04 6.73
CA TYR A 77 19.97 11.06 6.25
C TYR A 77 19.52 9.60 6.42
N ASN A 78 18.38 9.35 7.07
CA ASN A 78 17.83 8.01 7.30
C ASN A 78 16.95 7.56 6.12
N CYS A 79 17.45 7.70 4.89
CA CYS A 79 16.75 7.31 3.67
C CYS A 79 17.29 5.99 3.10
N LEU A 80 16.45 4.96 3.05
CA LEU A 80 16.74 3.75 2.30
C LEU A 80 16.40 3.96 0.81
N SER A 81 17.33 4.55 0.05
CA SER A 81 17.08 4.91 -1.36
C SER A 81 17.38 3.77 -2.34
N GLU A 82 18.27 2.85 -1.99
CA GLU A 82 18.70 1.73 -2.83
C GLU A 82 19.23 0.59 -1.96
N THR A 83 19.02 -0.65 -2.41
CA THR A 83 19.55 -1.86 -1.76
C THR A 83 20.31 -2.73 -2.75
N ASN A 84 21.25 -3.55 -2.27
CA ASN A 84 22.03 -4.46 -3.11
C ASN A 84 22.14 -5.86 -2.49
N LEU A 85 21.00 -6.42 -2.07
CA LEU A 85 20.95 -7.69 -1.35
C LEU A 85 21.44 -8.89 -2.19
N GLN A 86 21.35 -8.81 -3.52
CA GLN A 86 21.91 -9.83 -4.42
C GLN A 86 23.44 -9.98 -4.32
N LEU A 87 24.13 -8.97 -3.77
CA LEU A 87 25.59 -9.00 -3.59
C LEU A 87 26.00 -9.55 -2.22
N THR A 88 25.08 -9.55 -1.24
CA THR A 88 25.41 -9.81 0.17
C THR A 88 24.64 -10.98 0.77
N VAL A 89 23.51 -11.37 0.17
CA VAL A 89 22.65 -12.45 0.67
C VAL A 89 22.74 -13.65 -0.28
N PRO A 90 23.35 -14.77 0.15
CA PRO A 90 23.39 -16.00 -0.63
C PRO A 90 21.98 -16.46 -1.03
N GLY A 91 21.80 -16.80 -2.30
CA GLY A 91 20.54 -17.30 -2.84
C GLY A 91 19.65 -16.25 -3.52
N LEU A 92 19.93 -14.95 -3.37
CA LEU A 92 19.28 -13.90 -4.16
C LEU A 92 20.02 -13.71 -5.49
N LYS A 93 19.32 -13.98 -6.60
CA LYS A 93 19.96 -14.12 -7.92
C LYS A 93 19.98 -12.84 -8.74
N SER A 94 18.93 -12.03 -8.65
CA SER A 94 18.73 -10.86 -9.48
C SER A 94 18.04 -9.74 -8.71
N LYS A 95 18.17 -8.52 -9.21
CA LYS A 95 17.51 -7.31 -8.71
C LYS A 95 16.69 -6.70 -9.83
N ILE A 96 15.42 -6.43 -9.56
CA ILE A 96 14.56 -5.57 -10.37
C ILE A 96 14.32 -4.29 -9.58
N ARG A 97 14.74 -3.15 -10.13
CA ARG A 97 14.52 -1.84 -9.52
C ARG A 97 13.25 -1.21 -10.10
N GLY A 98 12.19 -1.18 -9.30
CA GLY A 98 10.98 -0.41 -9.60
C GLY A 98 11.07 1.04 -9.10
N LYS A 99 10.00 1.81 -9.35
CA LYS A 99 9.90 3.22 -8.88
C LYS A 99 10.13 3.33 -7.37
N VAL A 100 9.49 2.45 -6.59
CA VAL A 100 9.49 2.51 -5.11
C VAL A 100 9.95 1.23 -4.41
N ARG A 101 10.10 0.11 -5.14
CA ARG A 101 10.55 -1.18 -4.58
C ARG A 101 11.78 -1.70 -5.31
N ASP A 102 12.70 -2.28 -4.57
CA ASP A 102 13.72 -3.20 -5.10
C ASP A 102 13.20 -4.63 -4.87
N ILE A 103 13.21 -5.46 -5.92
CA ILE A 103 12.66 -6.82 -5.90
C ILE A 103 13.79 -7.80 -6.19
N TYR A 104 13.90 -8.83 -5.37
CA TYR A 104 14.92 -9.87 -5.53
C TYR A 104 14.31 -11.24 -5.74
N ASP A 105 14.90 -12.01 -6.66
CA ASP A 105 14.50 -13.39 -6.94
C ASP A 105 15.25 -14.38 -6.04
N GLY A 106 14.51 -15.10 -5.19
CA GLY A 106 15.00 -16.17 -4.33
C GLY A 106 14.61 -17.57 -4.79
N GLY A 107 14.20 -17.75 -6.05
CA GLY A 107 13.67 -19.01 -6.60
C GLY A 107 12.15 -19.08 -6.44
N ASP A 108 11.68 -19.79 -5.43
CA ASP A 108 10.25 -19.99 -5.14
C ASP A 108 9.60 -18.76 -4.47
N TYR A 109 10.43 -17.82 -4.01
CA TYR A 109 10.02 -16.62 -3.30
C TYR A 109 10.58 -15.36 -3.96
N LEU A 110 9.89 -14.25 -3.75
CA LEU A 110 10.40 -12.91 -4.04
C LEU A 110 10.62 -12.16 -2.72
N VAL A 111 11.73 -11.44 -2.63
CA VAL A 111 12.00 -10.50 -1.54
C VAL A 111 11.70 -9.10 -2.03
N LEU A 112 10.68 -8.49 -1.46
CA LEU A 112 10.22 -7.14 -1.79
C LEU A 112 10.77 -6.16 -0.75
N VAL A 113 11.67 -5.28 -1.18
CA VAL A 113 12.18 -4.19 -0.33
C VAL A 113 11.50 -2.89 -0.73
N THR A 114 10.64 -2.36 0.14
CA THR A 114 10.00 -1.06 -0.06
C THR A 114 10.93 0.04 0.38
N THR A 115 11.36 0.86 -0.57
CA THR A 115 12.35 1.92 -0.40
C THR A 115 11.70 3.27 -0.07
N ASP A 116 12.52 4.23 0.32
CA ASP A 116 12.10 5.59 0.66
C ASP A 116 11.91 6.49 -0.57
N ARG A 117 12.20 5.97 -1.78
CA ARG A 117 12.04 6.70 -3.04
C ARG A 117 10.59 7.12 -3.27
N GLN A 118 10.39 8.40 -3.54
CA GLN A 118 9.11 8.99 -3.93
C GLN A 118 9.10 9.29 -5.42
N SER A 119 8.08 8.79 -6.13
CA SER A 119 7.86 9.12 -7.53
C SER A 119 6.58 9.94 -7.73
N ALA A 120 6.60 10.87 -8.66
CA ALA A 120 5.40 11.48 -9.24
C ALA A 120 5.72 11.91 -10.69
N PHE A 121 4.69 11.99 -11.53
CA PHE A 121 4.85 12.28 -12.97
C PHE A 121 5.88 11.35 -13.63
N ASP A 122 5.83 10.07 -13.30
CA ASP A 122 6.73 9.00 -13.76
C ASP A 122 8.23 9.22 -13.54
N ARG A 123 8.59 10.11 -12.62
CA ARG A 123 9.98 10.39 -12.24
C ARG A 123 10.17 10.19 -10.74
N ILE A 124 11.35 9.73 -10.34
CA ILE A 124 11.76 9.73 -8.93
C ILE A 124 12.13 11.17 -8.58
N LEU A 125 11.46 11.74 -7.58
CA LEU A 125 11.60 13.15 -7.20
C LEU A 125 12.50 13.36 -5.98
N ALA A 126 12.40 12.47 -4.99
CA ALA A 126 13.13 12.55 -3.74
C ALA A 126 13.12 11.20 -3.01
N SER A 127 13.82 11.13 -1.89
CA SER A 127 13.62 10.08 -0.88
C SER A 127 13.05 10.72 0.38
N ILE A 128 12.07 10.07 0.99
CA ILE A 128 11.42 10.53 2.22
C ILE A 128 11.78 9.55 3.34
N PRO A 129 12.51 9.99 4.40
CA PRO A 129 12.95 9.09 5.45
C PRO A 129 11.82 8.22 6.00
N PHE A 130 12.08 6.92 6.14
CA PHE A 130 11.17 5.92 6.70
C PHE A 130 9.86 5.70 5.93
N LYS A 131 9.66 6.32 4.76
CA LYS A 131 8.45 6.12 3.95
C LYS A 131 8.25 4.66 3.59
N GLY A 132 9.33 3.95 3.23
CA GLY A 132 9.28 2.55 2.87
C GLY A 132 8.77 1.65 4.00
N GLN A 133 9.14 1.98 5.24
CA GLN A 133 8.66 1.26 6.44
C GLN A 133 7.16 1.44 6.60
N VAL A 134 6.69 2.69 6.57
CA VAL A 134 5.26 3.02 6.70
C VAL A 134 4.44 2.31 5.62
N LEU A 135 4.90 2.34 4.37
CA LEU A 135 4.19 1.71 3.26
C LEU A 135 4.16 0.18 3.36
N ASN A 136 5.27 -0.44 3.76
CA ASN A 136 5.35 -1.89 3.91
C ASN A 136 4.51 -2.37 5.11
N GLU A 137 4.62 -1.73 6.27
CA GLU A 137 3.81 -2.04 7.46
C GLU A 137 2.31 -1.83 7.19
N THR A 138 1.94 -0.78 6.46
CA THR A 138 0.55 -0.55 6.03
C THR A 138 0.06 -1.67 5.12
N SER A 139 0.91 -2.13 4.19
CA SER A 139 0.56 -3.25 3.30
C SER A 139 0.35 -4.54 4.10
N LEU A 140 1.26 -4.85 5.04
CA LEU A 140 1.15 -6.01 5.92
C LEU A 140 -0.11 -5.97 6.78
N TRP A 141 -0.48 -4.80 7.30
CA TRP A 141 -1.72 -4.61 8.04
C TRP A 141 -2.94 -4.95 7.18
N TRP A 142 -3.00 -4.46 5.93
CA TRP A 142 -4.10 -4.78 5.02
C TRP A 142 -4.13 -6.26 4.64
N PHE A 143 -2.98 -6.90 4.38
CA PHE A 143 -2.92 -8.33 4.12
C PHE A 143 -3.48 -9.16 5.28
N ASP A 144 -3.19 -8.79 6.53
CA ASP A 144 -3.78 -9.46 7.70
C ASP A 144 -5.29 -9.20 7.77
N LYS A 145 -5.72 -7.95 7.60
CA LYS A 145 -7.14 -7.58 7.69
C LYS A 145 -8.00 -8.24 6.63
N THR A 146 -7.49 -8.50 5.43
CA THR A 146 -8.26 -9.10 4.33
C THR A 146 -8.04 -10.59 4.16
N ARG A 147 -7.23 -11.23 5.03
CA ARG A 147 -6.94 -12.68 4.96
C ARG A 147 -8.19 -13.57 5.03
N HIS A 148 -9.25 -13.09 5.68
CA HIS A 148 -10.54 -13.80 5.75
C HIS A 148 -11.35 -13.74 4.44
N ILE A 149 -10.99 -12.86 3.51
CA ILE A 149 -11.65 -12.67 2.22
C ILE A 149 -10.94 -13.51 1.16
N THR A 150 -9.61 -13.43 1.11
CA THR A 150 -8.80 -14.17 0.14
C THR A 150 -7.41 -14.50 0.70
N SER A 151 -6.83 -15.57 0.18
CA SER A 151 -5.43 -15.91 0.47
C SER A 151 -4.49 -14.87 -0.15
N ASN A 152 -3.41 -14.54 0.56
CA ASN A 152 -2.36 -13.66 0.06
C ASN A 152 -1.00 -14.37 -0.02
N ALA A 153 -0.05 -13.76 -0.73
CA ALA A 153 1.24 -14.36 -1.02
C ALA A 153 2.30 -14.16 0.09
N VAL A 154 1.97 -13.44 1.18
CA VAL A 154 2.95 -13.10 2.23
C VAL A 154 3.41 -14.35 2.96
N VAL A 155 4.72 -14.48 3.12
CA VAL A 155 5.36 -15.59 3.84
C VAL A 155 5.98 -15.09 5.14
N ALA A 156 6.73 -13.99 5.08
CA ALA A 156 7.40 -13.40 6.23
C ALA A 156 7.71 -11.92 6.00
N ALA A 157 7.95 -11.18 7.09
CA ALA A 157 8.43 -9.80 7.05
C ALA A 157 9.59 -9.66 8.06
N PRO A 158 10.83 -10.00 7.68
CA PRO A 158 11.96 -10.04 8.62
C PRO A 158 12.45 -8.65 9.04
N ASP A 159 12.09 -7.61 8.28
CA ASP A 159 12.43 -6.21 8.53
C ASP A 159 11.25 -5.31 8.14
N ARG A 160 11.17 -4.10 8.71
CA ARG A 160 10.07 -3.17 8.46
C ARG A 160 9.97 -2.74 7.00
N ASN A 161 11.07 -2.73 6.24
CA ASN A 161 11.08 -2.43 4.81
C ASN A 161 10.88 -3.68 3.93
N VAL A 162 10.90 -4.89 4.50
CA VAL A 162 11.03 -6.14 3.75
C VAL A 162 9.81 -7.04 3.92
N THR A 163 9.25 -7.47 2.79
CA THR A 163 8.24 -8.54 2.75
C THR A 163 8.72 -9.65 1.82
N ILE A 164 8.75 -10.88 2.32
CA ILE A 164 9.00 -12.10 1.54
C ILE A 164 7.65 -12.66 1.12
N VAL A 165 7.48 -12.88 -0.18
CA VAL A 165 6.25 -13.40 -0.77
C VAL A 165 6.52 -14.66 -1.59
N LYS A 166 5.53 -15.53 -1.72
CA LYS A 166 5.55 -16.63 -2.70
C LYS A 166 5.60 -16.02 -4.11
N LYS A 167 6.41 -16.59 -5.00
CA LYS A 167 6.35 -16.23 -6.42
C LYS A 167 5.04 -16.77 -6.99
N CYS A 168 4.27 -15.90 -7.65
CA CYS A 168 2.96 -16.23 -8.22
C CYS A 168 2.93 -15.86 -9.70
N SER A 169 2.15 -16.60 -10.47
CA SER A 169 1.76 -16.18 -11.82
C SER A 169 0.78 -15.01 -11.70
N VAL A 170 1.12 -13.87 -12.30
CA VAL A 170 0.28 -12.67 -12.26
C VAL A 170 -0.88 -12.83 -13.22
N PHE A 171 -2.10 -12.60 -12.74
CA PHE A 171 -3.25 -12.42 -13.61
C PHE A 171 -3.15 -11.03 -14.27
N PRO A 172 -3.13 -10.91 -15.61
CA PRO A 172 -2.70 -9.69 -16.32
C PRO A 172 -3.79 -8.61 -16.39
N VAL A 173 -4.54 -8.42 -15.30
CA VAL A 173 -5.60 -7.42 -15.16
C VAL A 173 -5.36 -6.61 -13.89
N GLU A 174 -5.43 -5.28 -14.00
CA GLU A 174 -5.41 -4.38 -12.85
C GLU A 174 -6.85 -4.10 -12.39
N PHE A 175 -7.21 -4.60 -11.21
CA PHE A 175 -8.52 -4.33 -10.62
C PHE A 175 -8.51 -3.02 -9.84
N VAL A 176 -9.14 -1.98 -10.40
CA VAL A 176 -9.29 -0.68 -9.75
C VAL A 176 -10.70 -0.56 -9.17
N ALA A 177 -10.80 -0.50 -7.84
CA ALA A 177 -12.05 -0.18 -7.15
C ALA A 177 -12.16 1.32 -6.90
N ARG A 178 -13.31 1.92 -7.25
CA ARG A 178 -13.55 3.36 -7.12
C ARG A 178 -14.79 3.62 -6.27
N GLY A 179 -14.62 4.46 -5.24
CA GLY A 179 -15.72 4.99 -4.43
C GLY A 179 -16.03 6.46 -4.70
N TYR A 180 -15.22 7.15 -5.50
CA TYR A 180 -15.33 8.59 -5.78
C TYR A 180 -15.00 8.89 -7.24
N VAL A 181 -15.68 9.89 -7.80
CA VAL A 181 -15.49 10.42 -9.16
C VAL A 181 -14.28 11.35 -9.18
N THR A 182 -13.06 10.81 -9.26
CA THR A 182 -11.83 11.60 -9.16
C THR A 182 -10.74 11.15 -10.13
N GLY A 183 -9.58 11.80 -10.02
CA GLY A 183 -8.38 11.59 -10.82
C GLY A 183 -8.19 12.63 -11.93
N SER A 184 -7.03 12.55 -12.57
CA SER A 184 -6.59 13.46 -13.63
C SER A 184 -5.96 12.73 -14.83
N THR A 185 -5.76 11.42 -14.75
CA THR A 185 -5.25 10.62 -15.87
C THR A 185 -6.36 10.29 -16.85
N ASP A 186 -6.01 9.90 -18.07
CA ASP A 186 -6.98 9.59 -19.13
C ASP A 186 -7.88 8.41 -18.78
N THR A 187 -7.38 7.47 -17.96
CA THR A 187 -8.11 6.32 -17.42
C THR A 187 -8.79 6.59 -16.07
N SER A 188 -8.79 7.84 -15.59
CA SER A 188 -9.48 8.17 -14.34
C SER A 188 -10.96 8.43 -14.56
N LEU A 189 -11.78 8.01 -13.58
CA LEU A 189 -13.24 8.09 -13.69
C LEU A 189 -13.72 9.52 -13.96
N TRP A 190 -13.12 10.54 -13.34
CA TRP A 190 -13.51 11.92 -13.61
C TRP A 190 -13.17 12.36 -15.05
N THR A 191 -11.98 12.06 -15.55
CA THR A 191 -11.57 12.45 -16.91
C THR A 191 -12.48 11.80 -17.96
N VAL A 192 -12.71 10.49 -17.83
CA VAL A 192 -13.59 9.72 -18.72
C VAL A 192 -15.02 10.27 -18.70
N TYR A 193 -15.60 10.47 -17.51
CA TYR A 193 -16.95 10.99 -17.35
C TYR A 193 -17.10 12.42 -17.91
N ARG A 194 -16.12 13.30 -17.63
CA ARG A 194 -16.09 14.68 -18.16
C ARG A 194 -16.05 14.70 -19.68
N ASN A 195 -15.40 13.71 -20.30
CA ASN A 195 -15.31 13.57 -21.76
C ASN A 195 -16.59 13.00 -22.39
N GLY A 196 -17.66 12.83 -21.61
CA GLY A 196 -18.98 12.42 -22.10
C GLY A 196 -19.23 10.92 -22.05
N VAL A 197 -18.27 10.11 -21.61
CA VAL A 197 -18.46 8.67 -21.46
C VAL A 197 -19.38 8.38 -20.27
N ARG A 198 -20.44 7.59 -20.51
CA ARG A 198 -21.42 7.21 -19.49
C ARG A 198 -21.43 5.73 -19.20
N ASN A 199 -20.99 4.88 -20.13
CA ASN A 199 -20.68 3.49 -19.82
C ASN A 199 -19.16 3.34 -19.74
N TYR A 200 -18.64 2.93 -18.58
CA TYR A 200 -17.19 2.79 -18.36
C TYR A 200 -16.88 1.45 -17.69
N CYS A 201 -16.09 0.61 -18.38
CA CYS A 201 -15.81 -0.77 -17.95
C CYS A 201 -17.08 -1.57 -17.60
N GLY A 202 -18.15 -1.40 -18.39
CA GLY A 202 -19.45 -2.03 -18.13
C GLY A 202 -20.29 -1.40 -17.03
N ASN A 203 -19.85 -0.29 -16.42
CA ASN A 203 -20.64 0.44 -15.41
C ASN A 203 -21.39 1.61 -16.05
N ASP A 204 -22.72 1.65 -15.89
CA ASP A 204 -23.54 2.80 -16.27
C ASP A 204 -23.43 3.91 -15.21
N LEU A 205 -22.94 5.06 -15.63
CA LEU A 205 -22.73 6.24 -14.81
C LEU A 205 -23.91 7.20 -15.00
N PRO A 206 -24.59 7.61 -13.91
CA PRO A 206 -25.69 8.56 -14.02
C PRO A 206 -25.19 9.93 -14.47
N ASP A 207 -26.07 10.70 -15.10
CA ASP A 207 -25.80 12.11 -15.39
C ASP A 207 -25.71 12.96 -14.11
N GLY A 208 -25.13 14.15 -14.25
CA GLY A 208 -24.99 15.12 -13.17
C GLY A 208 -23.88 14.85 -12.16
N LEU A 209 -23.06 13.81 -12.33
CA LEU A 209 -21.89 13.60 -11.46
C LEU A 209 -20.90 14.79 -11.56
N VAL A 210 -20.36 15.18 -10.40
CA VAL A 210 -19.34 16.24 -10.29
C VAL A 210 -18.00 15.71 -9.76
N LYS A 211 -16.92 16.46 -9.98
CA LYS A 211 -15.58 16.07 -9.54
C LYS A 211 -15.52 15.87 -8.02
N ASN A 212 -14.89 14.79 -7.60
CA ASN A 212 -14.74 14.31 -6.22
C ASN A 212 -16.03 13.89 -5.51
N GLN A 213 -17.14 13.74 -6.25
CA GLN A 213 -18.37 13.21 -5.68
C GLN A 213 -18.21 11.75 -5.26
N LYS A 214 -18.79 11.38 -4.10
CA LYS A 214 -18.89 9.97 -3.67
C LYS A 214 -19.89 9.23 -4.56
N LEU A 215 -19.51 8.06 -5.05
CA LEU A 215 -20.41 7.18 -5.79
C LEU A 215 -21.44 6.54 -4.87
N LEU A 216 -22.61 6.21 -5.42
CA LEU A 216 -23.67 5.53 -4.67
C LEU A 216 -23.21 4.14 -4.22
N GLN A 217 -22.46 3.45 -5.08
CA GLN A 217 -21.84 2.16 -4.82
C GLN A 217 -20.41 2.17 -5.37
N ASN A 218 -19.55 1.33 -4.80
CA ASN A 218 -18.21 1.15 -5.35
C ASN A 218 -18.31 0.44 -6.71
N ILE A 219 -17.54 0.91 -7.68
CA ILE A 219 -17.46 0.30 -9.02
C ILE A 219 -16.08 -0.28 -9.26
N LEU A 220 -16.01 -1.31 -10.10
CA LEU A 220 -14.76 -1.87 -10.59
C LEU A 220 -14.52 -1.37 -12.01
N THR A 221 -13.31 -0.87 -12.26
CA THR A 221 -12.89 -0.42 -13.60
C THR A 221 -11.59 -1.14 -13.95
N PRO A 222 -11.65 -2.43 -14.31
CA PRO A 222 -10.47 -3.19 -14.66
C PRO A 222 -9.79 -2.62 -15.90
N THR A 223 -8.47 -2.74 -15.94
CA THR A 223 -7.66 -2.43 -17.12
C THR A 223 -6.72 -3.59 -17.44
N THR A 224 -6.41 -3.81 -18.71
CA THR A 224 -5.32 -4.72 -19.11
C THR A 224 -3.97 -4.13 -18.71
N LYS A 225 -2.98 -5.01 -18.55
CA LYS A 225 -1.60 -4.61 -18.36
C LYS A 225 -0.85 -4.72 -19.69
N ALA A 226 -0.89 -3.69 -20.53
CA ALA A 226 -0.14 -3.67 -21.80
C ALA A 226 1.26 -3.03 -21.60
N ALA A 227 2.15 -3.21 -22.58
CA ALA A 227 3.52 -2.69 -22.51
C ALA A 227 3.59 -1.15 -22.60
N ASP A 228 2.66 -0.54 -23.35
CA ASP A 228 2.67 0.90 -23.63
C ASP A 228 1.63 1.65 -22.78
N HIS A 229 0.36 1.21 -22.77
CA HIS A 229 -0.72 1.84 -22.00
C HIS A 229 -1.78 0.82 -21.52
N ASP A 230 -2.24 0.95 -20.28
CA ASP A 230 -3.32 0.13 -19.74
C ASP A 230 -4.66 0.48 -20.41
N GLU A 231 -5.38 -0.52 -20.92
CA GLU A 231 -6.66 -0.32 -21.61
C GLU A 231 -7.85 -0.76 -20.74
N PRO A 232 -8.93 0.03 -20.63
CA PRO A 232 -10.14 -0.37 -19.92
C PRO A 232 -10.79 -1.61 -20.56
N ILE A 233 -11.25 -2.55 -19.73
CA ILE A 233 -12.00 -3.75 -20.17
C ILE A 233 -13.35 -3.86 -19.46
N THR A 234 -14.31 -4.52 -20.08
CA THR A 234 -15.60 -4.88 -19.44
C THR A 234 -15.51 -6.22 -18.71
N PRO A 235 -16.52 -6.59 -17.90
CA PRO A 235 -16.56 -7.91 -17.27
C PRO A 235 -16.63 -9.10 -18.24
N GLU A 236 -17.15 -8.89 -19.46
CA GLU A 236 -17.28 -9.92 -20.50
C GLU A 236 -15.98 -10.21 -21.26
N GLU A 237 -15.06 -9.24 -21.30
CA GLU A 237 -13.75 -9.30 -21.97
C GLU A 237 -12.66 -9.91 -21.07
#